data_AF-A0A836ZQA5-F1
#
_entry.id   AF-A0A836ZQA5-F1
#
_cell.length_a   1.000
_cell.length_b   1.000
_cell.length_c   1.000
_cell.angle_alpha   90.00
_cell.angle_beta   90.00
_cell.angle_gamma   90.00
#
_symmetry.space_group_name_H-M   'P 1'
#
loop_
_entity.id
_entity.type
_entity.pdbx_description
1 polymer ?
#
loop_
_entity_poly.entity_id
_entity_poly.type
_entity_poly.pdbx_seq_one_letter_code
_entity_poly.pdbx_strand_id
1 'polypeptide(L)'
;QDRAWRQIVNILDAQRRGCDLFDIEELREEYSPDAFANLLMCEFVDDGASIFPLAMLQPCMVDSWVEWGQDYKPFAARPYGDRAVWIGYDPAETGDTAGLVVLAPPQPGGKFRLLERI
;
A
#
# COMPACT_ATOMS: atom_id res chain seq x y z
N GLN A 1 6.46 19.15 0.12
CA GLN A 1 5.12 18.74 0.59
C GLN A 1 4.24 18.67 -0.64
N ASP A 2 3.89 17.45 -1.05
CA ASP A 2 3.23 17.22 -2.34
C ASP A 2 1.74 17.50 -2.19
N ARG A 3 1.14 18.16 -3.19
CA ARG A 3 -0.23 18.71 -3.20
C ARG A 3 -1.34 17.63 -3.21
N ALA A 4 -1.07 16.46 -2.66
CA ALA A 4 -2.01 15.36 -2.50
C ALA A 4 -2.67 15.45 -1.12
N TRP A 5 -4.00 15.42 -1.11
CA TRP A 5 -4.77 15.30 0.12
C TRP A 5 -4.67 13.88 0.66
N ARG A 6 -4.41 13.74 1.97
CA ARG A 6 -4.34 12.45 2.66
C ARG A 6 -5.13 12.55 3.95
N GLN A 7 -6.04 11.61 4.18
CA GLN A 7 -6.67 11.45 5.48
C GLN A 7 -5.72 10.67 6.38
N ILE A 8 -5.20 11.31 7.42
CA ILE A 8 -4.34 10.67 8.42
C ILE A 8 -5.11 10.66 9.74
N VAL A 9 -5.15 9.50 10.39
CA VAL A 9 -5.71 9.33 11.74
C VAL A 9 -4.65 8.59 12.55
N ASN A 10 -3.93 9.30 13.40
CA ASN A 10 -2.94 8.68 14.28
C ASN A 10 -3.61 8.12 15.54
N ILE A 11 -2.83 7.42 16.37
CA ILE A 11 -3.31 6.78 17.58
C ILE A 11 -3.92 7.77 18.60
N LEU A 12 -3.39 9.00 18.67
CA LEU A 12 -3.92 10.04 19.53
C LEU A 12 -5.25 10.58 18.99
N ASP A 13 -5.41 10.68 17.67
CA ASP A 13 -6.68 11.02 17.04
C ASP A 13 -7.74 9.96 17.30
N ALA A 14 -7.37 8.68 17.23
CA ALA A 14 -8.26 7.56 17.53
C ALA A 14 -8.73 7.61 19.00
N GLN A 15 -7.82 7.83 19.96
CA GLN A 15 -8.17 7.96 21.37
C GLN A 15 -9.08 9.17 21.63
N ARG A 16 -8.76 10.34 21.06
CA ARG A 16 -9.61 11.54 21.17
C ARG A 16 -11.02 11.33 20.64
N ARG A 17 -11.18 10.42 19.68
CA ARG A 17 -12.49 10.04 19.11
C ARG A 17 -13.18 8.91 19.87
N GLY A 18 -12.64 8.48 21.01
CA GLY A 18 -13.25 7.53 21.92
C GLY A 18 -12.84 6.07 21.73
N CYS A 19 -11.75 5.80 21.00
CA CYS A 19 -11.17 4.46 20.98
C CYS A 19 -10.41 4.19 22.28
N ASP A 20 -10.76 3.11 22.98
CA ASP A 20 -10.25 2.72 24.31
C ASP A 20 -9.58 1.34 24.32
N LEU A 21 -9.23 0.81 23.14
CA LEU A 21 -8.64 -0.53 22.98
C LEU A 21 -7.13 -0.59 23.27
N PHE A 22 -6.50 0.52 23.66
CA PHE A 22 -5.06 0.63 23.85
C PHE A 22 -4.71 1.68 24.92
N ASP A 23 -3.56 1.53 25.57
CA ASP A 23 -2.96 2.52 26.46
C ASP A 23 -1.73 3.17 25.79
N ILE A 24 -1.76 4.48 25.61
CA ILE A 24 -0.68 5.21 24.93
C ILE A 24 0.60 5.22 25.75
N GLU A 25 0.53 5.27 27.08
CA GLU A 25 1.73 5.31 27.90
C GLU A 25 2.43 3.95 27.88
N GLU A 26 1.67 2.85 27.94
CA GLU A 26 2.22 1.50 27.74
C GLU A 26 2.87 1.35 26.36
N LEU A 27 2.19 1.81 25.30
CA LEU A 27 2.73 1.77 23.93
C LEU A 27 4.01 2.61 23.77
N ARG A 28 4.17 3.71 24.51
CA ARG A 28 5.42 4.50 24.49
C ARG A 28 6.59 3.79 25.17
N GLU A 29 6.31 2.88 26.10
CA GLU A 29 7.32 2.06 26.75
C GLU A 29 7.67 0.82 25.91
N GLU A 30 6.68 0.25 25.21
CA GLU A 30 6.84 -0.95 24.38
C GLU A 30 7.60 -0.67 23.08
N TYR A 31 7.33 0.47 22.43
CA TYR A 31 7.93 0.83 21.15
C TYR A 31 9.11 1.78 21.32
N SER A 32 10.14 1.63 20.47
CA SER A 32 11.15 2.66 20.34
C SER A 32 10.53 3.98 19.82
N PRO A 33 11.13 5.15 20.08
CA PRO A 33 10.59 6.43 19.62
C PRO A 33 10.31 6.46 18.10
N ASP A 34 11.22 5.90 17.31
CA ASP A 34 11.08 5.84 15.84
C ASP A 34 9.96 4.89 15.41
N ALA A 35 9.81 3.74 16.08
CA ALA A 35 8.75 2.78 15.80
C ALA A 35 7.37 3.35 16.19
N PHE A 36 7.28 4.04 17.34
CA PHE A 36 6.06 4.73 17.78
C PHE A 36 5.66 5.82 16.78
N ALA A 37 6.64 6.63 16.35
CA ALA A 37 6.43 7.68 15.35
C ALA A 37 5.89 7.10 14.04
N ASN A 38 6.50 6.02 13.54
CA ASN A 38 6.12 5.41 12.28
C ASN A 38 4.76 4.71 12.31
N LEU A 39 4.62 3.77 13.26
CA LEU A 39 3.51 2.84 13.30
C LEU A 39 2.24 3.50 13.84
N LEU A 40 2.39 4.39 14.83
CA LEU A 40 1.26 4.89 15.62
C LEU A 40 0.99 6.37 15.39
N MET A 41 2.03 7.17 15.08
CA MET A 41 1.87 8.60 14.75
C MET A 41 1.74 8.88 13.24
N CYS A 42 1.87 7.84 12.42
CA CYS A 42 1.87 7.94 10.95
C CYS A 42 2.94 8.89 10.41
N GLU A 43 4.05 9.03 11.15
CA GLU A 43 5.19 9.81 10.70
C GLU A 43 6.01 8.99 9.70
N PHE A 44 6.45 9.64 8.63
CA PHE A 44 7.35 9.01 7.68
C PHE A 44 8.73 8.90 8.34
N VAL A 45 9.23 7.67 8.49
CA VAL A 45 10.61 7.44 8.91
C VAL A 45 11.54 7.92 7.81
N ASP A 46 12.70 8.42 8.22
CA ASP A 46 13.76 8.87 7.33
C ASP A 46 14.05 7.80 6.25
N ASP A 47 14.06 8.22 4.99
CA ASP A 47 14.15 7.35 3.80
C ASP A 47 15.45 6.49 3.77
N GLY A 48 16.37 6.69 4.72
CA GLY A 48 17.61 5.94 4.85
C GLY A 48 17.45 4.44 5.19
N ALA A 49 16.29 4.02 5.71
CA ALA A 49 16.00 2.60 6.00
C ALA A 49 15.21 1.88 4.89
N SER A 50 14.67 2.61 3.91
CA SER A 50 13.85 2.04 2.83
C SER A 50 14.70 1.80 1.58
N ILE A 51 14.58 0.61 0.98
CA ILE A 51 15.21 0.31 -0.33
C ILE A 51 14.63 1.22 -1.43
N PHE A 52 13.35 1.60 -1.31
CA PHE A 52 12.67 2.53 -2.21
C PHE A 52 12.09 3.70 -1.42
N PRO A 53 12.57 4.94 -1.64
CA PRO A 53 12.02 6.13 -1.00
C PRO A 53 10.53 6.31 -1.33
N LEU A 54 9.73 6.83 -0.40
CA LEU A 54 8.30 7.02 -0.66
C LEU A 54 8.04 7.95 -1.85
N ALA A 55 8.84 9.00 -2.00
CA ALA A 55 8.75 9.93 -3.12
C ALA A 55 8.92 9.23 -4.49
N MET A 56 9.68 8.13 -4.53
CA MET A 56 9.83 7.29 -5.73
C MET A 56 8.58 6.46 -6.01
N LEU A 57 7.85 6.04 -4.96
CA LEU A 57 6.67 5.19 -5.08
C LEU A 57 5.37 5.98 -5.30
N GLN A 58 5.29 7.23 -4.85
CA GLN A 58 4.10 8.07 -4.97
C GLN A 58 3.53 8.18 -6.40
N PRO A 59 4.33 8.29 -7.48
CA PRO A 59 3.80 8.31 -8.85
C PRO A 59 3.08 7.02 -9.28
N CYS A 60 3.24 5.92 -8.54
CA CYS A 60 2.56 4.65 -8.76
C CYS A 60 1.21 4.55 -8.02
N MET A 61 0.94 5.45 -7.07
CA MET A 61 -0.31 5.48 -6.27
C MET A 61 -1.44 6.15 -7.05
N VAL A 62 -1.91 5.50 -8.10
CA VAL A 62 -3.02 5.98 -8.94
C VAL A 62 -4.35 5.40 -8.49
N ASP A 63 -5.44 6.15 -8.68
CA ASP A 63 -6.80 5.60 -8.57
C ASP A 63 -7.08 4.71 -9.78
N SER A 64 -6.94 3.40 -9.60
CA SER A 64 -7.08 2.42 -10.67
C SER A 64 -8.49 2.36 -11.26
N TRP A 65 -9.53 2.75 -10.52
CA TRP A 65 -10.91 2.71 -11.00
C TRP A 65 -11.18 3.83 -12.00
N VAL A 66 -10.54 4.97 -11.81
CA VAL A 66 -10.61 6.12 -12.71
C VAL A 66 -9.58 5.97 -13.84
N GLU A 67 -8.30 5.84 -13.49
CA GLU A 67 -7.20 5.89 -14.46
C GLU A 67 -7.19 4.69 -15.42
N TRP A 68 -7.68 3.52 -14.98
CA TRP A 68 -7.72 2.30 -15.80
C TRP A 68 -9.14 1.92 -16.23
N GLY A 69 -10.12 2.80 -15.99
CA GLY A 69 -11.53 2.47 -16.22
C GLY A 69 -11.89 2.12 -17.67
N GLN A 70 -11.03 2.41 -18.65
CA GLN A 70 -11.24 2.02 -20.05
C GLN A 70 -10.98 0.53 -20.30
N ASP A 71 -10.03 -0.06 -19.60
CA ASP A 71 -9.53 -1.40 -19.88
C ASP A 71 -9.58 -2.36 -18.68
N TYR A 72 -9.80 -1.85 -17.47
CA TYR A 72 -9.94 -2.63 -16.24
C TYR A 72 -11.30 -2.39 -15.58
N LYS A 73 -12.05 -3.47 -15.33
CA LYS A 73 -13.38 -3.48 -14.71
C LYS A 73 -13.40 -4.50 -13.56
N PRO A 74 -13.14 -4.10 -12.31
CA PRO A 74 -12.93 -5.01 -11.17
C PRO A 74 -14.03 -6.06 -10.98
N PHE A 75 -15.28 -5.71 -11.29
CA PHE A 75 -16.45 -6.57 -11.06
C PHE A 75 -16.92 -7.36 -12.29
N ALA A 76 -16.23 -7.25 -13.44
CA ALA A 76 -16.55 -8.07 -14.60
C ALA A 76 -16.05 -9.51 -14.41
N ALA A 77 -16.71 -10.49 -15.04
CA ALA A 77 -16.26 -11.88 -15.01
C ALA A 77 -14.82 -12.07 -15.54
N ARG A 78 -14.36 -11.16 -16.41
CA ARG A 78 -12.98 -11.03 -16.87
C ARG A 78 -12.55 -9.57 -16.67
N PRO A 79 -11.97 -9.19 -15.51
CA PRO A 79 -11.71 -7.79 -15.18
C PRO A 79 -10.83 -7.05 -16.17
N TYR A 80 -9.92 -7.75 -16.85
CA TYR A 80 -9.04 -7.19 -17.89
C TYR A 80 -9.38 -7.65 -19.31
N GLY A 81 -10.56 -8.26 -19.50
CA GLY A 81 -11.00 -8.83 -20.77
C GLY A 81 -10.12 -10.01 -21.23
N ASP A 82 -9.90 -10.10 -22.53
CA ASP A 82 -9.07 -11.15 -23.16
C ASP A 82 -7.60 -10.74 -23.36
N ARG A 83 -7.17 -9.68 -22.69
CA ARG A 83 -5.78 -9.22 -22.73
C ARG A 83 -4.88 -10.16 -21.95
N ALA A 84 -3.66 -10.33 -22.44
CA ALA A 84 -2.64 -11.11 -21.75
C ALA A 84 -2.29 -10.48 -20.40
N VAL A 85 -1.98 -11.33 -19.43
CA VAL A 85 -1.47 -10.95 -18.12
C VAL A 85 -0.20 -11.75 -17.82
N TRP A 86 0.65 -11.22 -16.95
CA TRP A 86 1.80 -11.92 -16.40
C TRP A 86 1.52 -12.27 -14.94
N ILE A 87 2.07 -13.40 -14.49
CA ILE A 87 1.91 -13.87 -13.12
C ILE A 87 3.29 -13.93 -12.47
N GLY A 88 3.43 -13.29 -11.31
CA GLY A 88 4.56 -13.45 -10.41
C GLY A 88 4.14 -14.26 -9.21
N TYR A 89 4.90 -15.31 -8.88
CA TYR A 89 4.63 -16.16 -7.73
C TYR A 89 5.88 -16.24 -6.85
N ASP A 90 5.71 -15.96 -5.57
CA ASP A 90 6.74 -16.06 -4.54
C ASP A 90 6.30 -17.14 -3.53
N PRO A 91 6.81 -18.38 -3.65
CA PRO A 91 6.40 -19.48 -2.79
C PRO A 91 6.88 -19.27 -1.35
N ALA A 92 6.05 -19.66 -0.38
CA ALA A 92 6.45 -19.74 1.02
C ALA A 92 6.52 -21.19 1.48
N GLU A 93 7.59 -21.54 2.22
CA GLU A 93 7.83 -22.90 2.70
C GLU A 93 7.33 -23.10 4.14
N THR A 94 7.64 -22.18 5.06
CA THR A 94 7.12 -22.16 6.44
C THR A 94 7.15 -20.75 7.04
N GLY A 95 6.08 -20.33 7.73
CA GLY A 95 6.06 -19.10 8.54
C GLY A 95 5.51 -17.86 7.84
N ASP A 96 5.69 -17.75 6.51
CA ASP A 96 5.18 -16.64 5.70
C ASP A 96 4.03 -17.07 4.78
N THR A 97 3.27 -16.09 4.29
CA THR A 97 2.23 -16.30 3.27
C THR A 97 2.88 -16.23 1.88
N ALA A 98 2.59 -17.21 1.03
CA ALA A 98 3.02 -17.16 -0.38
C ALA A 98 2.39 -15.94 -1.07
N GLY A 99 3.15 -15.24 -1.90
CA GLY A 99 2.69 -14.09 -2.65
C GLY A 99 2.34 -14.46 -4.09
N LEU A 100 1.19 -14.02 -4.59
CA LEU A 100 0.87 -14.10 -6.02
C LEU A 100 0.42 -12.74 -6.53
N VAL A 101 0.98 -12.30 -7.65
CA VAL A 101 0.60 -11.05 -8.30
C VAL A 101 0.21 -11.28 -9.76
N VAL A 102 -0.84 -10.58 -10.19
CA VAL A 102 -1.26 -10.51 -11.58
C VAL A 102 -0.93 -9.14 -12.13
N LEU A 103 -0.14 -9.10 -13.20
CA LEU A 103 0.35 -7.88 -13.84
C LEU A 103 -0.25 -7.73 -15.23
N ALA A 104 -0.69 -6.52 -15.57
CA ALA A 104 -0.91 -6.14 -16.95
C ALA A 104 0.44 -5.75 -17.58
N PRO A 105 0.91 -6.46 -18.62
CA PRO A 105 2.09 -6.05 -19.36
C PRO A 105 1.82 -4.72 -20.07
N PRO A 106 2.83 -3.83 -20.17
CA PRO A 106 2.67 -2.54 -20.82
C PRO A 106 2.47 -2.76 -22.33
N GLN A 107 1.58 -1.96 -22.92
CA GLN A 107 1.65 -1.70 -24.35
C GLN A 107 2.93 -0.90 -24.66
N PRO A 108 3.41 -0.84 -25.92
CA PRO A 108 4.57 -0.03 -26.26
C PRO A 108 4.44 1.42 -25.74
N GLY A 109 5.38 1.84 -24.87
CA GLY A 109 5.35 3.16 -24.22
C GLY A 109 4.41 3.27 -22.99
N GLY A 110 3.75 2.18 -22.61
CA GLY A 110 2.87 2.09 -21.45
C GLY A 110 3.58 1.77 -20.13
N LYS A 111 2.80 1.76 -19.04
CA LYS A 111 3.27 1.41 -17.69
C LYS A 111 2.83 -0.01 -17.32
N PHE A 112 3.62 -0.67 -16.48
CA PHE A 112 3.16 -1.88 -15.77
C PHE A 112 2.05 -1.52 -14.79
N ARG A 113 1.05 -2.40 -14.65
CA ARG A 113 -0.04 -2.23 -13.69
C ARG A 113 -0.23 -3.52 -12.91
N LEU A 114 -0.27 -3.41 -11.58
CA LEU A 114 -0.63 -4.51 -10.70
C LEU A 114 -2.16 -4.57 -10.62
N LEU A 115 -2.73 -5.65 -11.16
CA LEU A 115 -4.17 -5.85 -11.23
C LEU A 115 -4.71 -6.49 -9.96
N GLU A 116 -3.99 -7.49 -9.44
CA GLU A 116 -4.41 -8.29 -8.30
C GLU A 116 -3.18 -8.74 -7.48
N ARG A 117 -3.36 -8.84 -6.16
CA ARG A 117 -2.43 -9.47 -5.21
C ARG A 117 -3.22 -10.45 -4.36
N ILE A 118 -2.73 -11.69 -4.29
CA ILE A 118 -3.27 -12.79 -3.48
C ILE A 118 -2.22 -13.20 -2.45
#